data_AF-A0A929VRT8-F1
#
_entry.id   AF-A0A929VRT8-F1
#
_cell.length_a   1.000
_cell.length_b   1.000
_cell.length_c   1.000
_cell.angle_alpha   90.00
_cell.angle_beta   90.00
_cell.angle_gamma   90.00
#
_symmetry.space_group_name_H-M   'P 1'
#
loop_
_entity.id
_entity.type
_entity.pdbx_description
1 polymer ?
#
loop_
_entity_poly.entity_id
_entity_poly.type
_entity_poly.pdbx_seq_one_letter_code
_entity_poly.pdbx_strand_id
1 'polypeptide(L)'
;MIGIYYGSSTGNTEAAANDIAAALGVDAANIHNVGDTDASTVADYDTLLLGSSTWGAGDLQDDWYDFLDNLKAQDLAGKKIGLFGCGDSDSYGDSFCGALAQIYDALQDSGATFVGAYEPEDYQVTDSEINRDGKFIGLALDAADEDKNPERIAKWVELVK
;
A
#
# COMPACT_ATOMS: atom_id res chain seq x y z
N MET A 1 -11.94 6.45 -11.27
CA MET A 1 -11.06 7.47 -10.65
C MET A 1 -10.17 6.80 -9.61
N ILE A 2 -8.93 7.27 -9.42
CA ILE A 2 -7.99 6.72 -8.45
C ILE A 2 -7.99 7.59 -7.19
N GLY A 3 -8.15 6.98 -6.02
CA GLY A 3 -7.94 7.59 -4.71
C GLY A 3 -6.77 6.93 -4.00
N ILE A 4 -5.86 7.72 -3.43
CA ILE A 4 -4.67 7.24 -2.74
C ILE A 4 -4.86 7.52 -1.25
N TYR A 5 -4.77 6.49 -0.42
CA TYR A 5 -4.96 6.56 1.03
C TYR A 5 -3.69 6.08 1.71
N TYR A 6 -3.09 6.87 2.58
CA TYR A 6 -1.84 6.49 3.24
C TYR A 6 -1.84 6.74 4.75
N GLY A 7 -1.05 5.96 5.48
CA GLY A 7 -0.72 6.16 6.89
C GLY A 7 0.80 6.10 7.07
N SER A 8 1.37 7.12 7.72
CA SER A 8 2.82 7.39 7.72
C SER A 8 3.24 8.06 9.02
N SER A 9 4.12 7.42 9.81
CA SER A 9 4.60 8.03 11.07
C SER A 9 5.84 8.91 10.89
N THR A 10 6.66 8.67 9.87
CA THR A 10 7.93 9.39 9.63
C THR A 10 7.99 10.10 8.28
N GLY A 11 6.94 10.04 7.47
CA GLY A 11 6.85 10.72 6.17
C GLY A 11 7.23 9.87 4.95
N ASN A 12 7.85 8.70 5.11
CA ASN A 12 8.30 7.89 3.97
C ASN A 12 7.14 7.40 3.08
N THR A 13 6.06 6.90 3.70
CA THR A 13 4.89 6.41 2.95
C THR A 13 4.08 7.57 2.36
N GLU A 14 4.09 8.74 2.99
CA GLU A 14 3.51 9.97 2.43
C GLU A 14 4.26 10.42 1.18
N ALA A 15 5.59 10.45 1.23
CA ALA A 15 6.42 10.77 0.06
C ALA A 15 6.13 9.79 -1.09
N ALA A 16 6.08 8.49 -0.79
CA ALA A 16 5.72 7.47 -1.76
C ALA A 16 4.32 7.67 -2.36
N ALA A 17 3.32 8.04 -1.54
CA ALA A 17 1.98 8.34 -2.02
C ALA A 17 1.97 9.50 -3.02
N ASN A 18 2.73 10.56 -2.74
CA ASN A 18 2.89 11.71 -3.64
C ASN A 18 3.62 11.34 -4.95
N ASP A 19 4.67 10.52 -4.88
CA ASP A 19 5.42 10.07 -6.06
C ASP A 19 4.56 9.17 -6.96
N ILE A 20 3.79 8.24 -6.37
CA ILE A 20 2.81 7.41 -7.06
C ILE A 20 1.74 8.29 -7.73
N ALA A 21 1.23 9.29 -7.00
CA ALA A 21 0.23 10.22 -7.54
C ALA A 21 0.77 10.98 -8.76
N ALA A 22 1.99 11.51 -8.67
CA ALA A 22 2.64 12.23 -9.75
C ALA A 22 2.84 11.34 -10.98
N ALA A 23 3.27 10.09 -10.79
CA ALA A 23 3.48 9.13 -11.88
C ALA A 23 2.17 8.71 -12.57
N LEU A 24 1.06 8.66 -11.83
CA LEU A 24 -0.27 8.33 -12.35
C LEU A 24 -1.07 9.54 -12.85
N GLY A 25 -0.60 10.76 -12.60
CA GLY A 25 -1.35 11.99 -12.90
C GLY A 25 -2.57 12.20 -12.01
N VAL A 26 -2.52 11.71 -10.77
CA VAL A 26 -3.57 11.87 -9.76
C VAL A 26 -3.42 13.24 -9.09
N ASP A 27 -4.52 13.99 -9.03
CA ASP A 27 -4.55 15.30 -8.35
C ASP A 27 -4.33 15.15 -6.85
N ALA A 28 -3.64 16.11 -6.22
CA ALA A 28 -3.38 16.14 -4.79
C ALA A 28 -4.66 16.08 -3.94
N ALA A 29 -5.80 16.56 -4.46
CA ALA A 29 -7.10 16.44 -3.80
C ALA A 29 -7.60 14.99 -3.62
N ASN A 30 -6.99 14.02 -4.32
CA ASN A 30 -7.31 12.61 -4.24
C ASN A 30 -6.26 11.80 -3.45
N ILE A 31 -5.38 12.49 -2.73
CA ILE A 31 -4.39 11.89 -1.83
C ILE A 31 -4.84 12.18 -0.39
N HIS A 32 -5.04 11.13 0.39
CA HIS A 32 -5.72 11.17 1.67
C HIS A 32 -4.84 10.55 2.76
N ASN A 33 -4.56 11.32 3.81
CA ASN A 33 -4.03 10.76 5.04
C ASN A 33 -5.17 10.05 5.79
N VAL A 34 -5.01 8.76 6.09
CA VAL A 34 -6.05 7.96 6.77
C VAL A 34 -6.36 8.45 8.18
N GLY A 35 -5.42 9.12 8.86
CA GLY A 35 -5.65 9.72 10.18
C GLY A 35 -6.58 10.95 10.15
N ASP A 36 -6.72 11.59 8.99
CA ASP A 36 -7.51 12.81 8.81
C ASP A 36 -8.73 12.61 7.88
N THR A 37 -8.93 11.39 7.36
CA THR A 37 -9.91 11.11 6.31
C THR A 37 -10.92 10.06 6.72
N ASP A 38 -12.19 10.32 6.44
CA ASP A 38 -13.26 9.34 6.65
C ASP A 38 -13.24 8.28 5.53
N ALA A 39 -13.33 7.00 5.92
CA ALA A 39 -13.30 5.88 4.99
C ALA A 39 -14.48 5.88 4.00
N SER A 40 -15.60 6.56 4.28
CA SER A 40 -16.71 6.69 3.33
C SER A 40 -16.34 7.42 2.04
N THR A 41 -15.26 8.21 2.04
CA THR A 41 -14.75 8.88 0.83
C THR A 41 -14.31 7.90 -0.26
N VAL A 42 -14.03 6.63 0.07
CA VAL A 42 -13.67 5.61 -0.93
C VAL A 42 -14.79 5.35 -1.94
N ALA A 43 -16.03 5.74 -1.62
CA ALA A 43 -17.18 5.63 -2.51
C ALA A 43 -16.97 6.38 -3.83
N ASP A 44 -16.19 7.47 -3.82
CA ASP A 44 -15.96 8.36 -4.97
C ASP A 44 -14.94 7.79 -5.99
N TYR A 45 -14.28 6.68 -5.66
CA TYR A 45 -13.18 6.12 -6.45
C TYR A 45 -13.47 4.69 -6.95
N ASP A 46 -12.98 4.37 -8.14
CA ASP A 46 -13.06 3.02 -8.73
C ASP A 46 -11.82 2.18 -8.35
N THR A 47 -10.68 2.85 -8.17
CA THR A 47 -9.41 2.24 -7.78
C THR A 47 -8.91 2.92 -6.51
N LEU A 48 -8.57 2.12 -5.51
CA LEU A 48 -8.00 2.56 -4.24
C LEU A 48 -6.54 2.11 -4.18
N LEU A 49 -5.62 3.04 -3.96
CA LEU A 49 -4.23 2.70 -3.65
C LEU A 49 -4.03 2.91 -2.15
N LEU A 50 -3.76 1.82 -1.42
CA LEU A 50 -3.70 1.81 0.05
C LEU A 50 -2.25 1.67 0.51
N GLY A 51 -1.79 2.66 1.26
CA GLY A 51 -0.40 2.90 1.62
C GLY A 51 -0.12 2.81 3.11
N SER A 52 0.76 1.91 3.58
CA SER A 52 1.12 1.87 5.01
C SER A 52 2.62 1.75 5.26
N SER A 53 3.10 2.45 6.29
CA SER A 53 4.40 2.14 6.90
C SER A 53 4.26 0.92 7.82
N THR A 54 5.28 0.06 7.84
CA THR A 54 5.30 -1.12 8.73
C THR A 54 6.11 -0.83 9.99
N TRP A 55 5.57 -1.24 11.14
CA TRP A 55 6.20 -1.05 12.45
C TRP A 55 6.33 -2.38 13.19
N GLY A 56 7.16 -2.40 14.24
CA GLY A 56 7.31 -3.58 15.09
C GLY A 56 7.66 -4.83 14.29
N ALA A 57 6.83 -5.87 14.42
CA ALA A 57 7.00 -7.15 13.75
C ALA A 57 5.98 -7.35 12.62
N GLY A 58 5.77 -6.33 11.77
CA GLY A 58 4.79 -6.39 10.68
C GLY A 58 3.50 -5.63 10.97
N ASP A 59 3.49 -4.80 12.00
CA ASP A 59 2.33 -4.06 12.48
C ASP A 59 1.95 -2.92 11.53
N LEU A 60 0.64 -2.67 11.42
CA LEU A 60 0.10 -1.48 10.76
C LEU A 60 0.55 -0.22 11.47
N GLN A 61 0.70 0.86 10.70
CA GLN A 61 0.79 2.20 11.27
C GLN A 61 -0.49 2.56 12.03
N ASP A 62 -0.34 3.30 13.14
CA ASP A 62 -1.41 3.50 14.14
C ASP A 62 -2.75 3.99 13.58
N ASP A 63 -2.75 4.93 12.64
CA ASP A 63 -3.98 5.51 12.07
C ASP A 63 -4.73 4.51 11.18
N TRP A 64 -4.05 3.47 10.67
CA TRP A 64 -4.68 2.45 9.84
C TRP A 64 -5.66 1.57 10.60
N TYR A 65 -5.50 1.36 11.91
CA TYR A 65 -6.39 0.44 12.63
C TYR A 65 -7.85 0.91 12.58
N ASP A 66 -8.09 2.17 12.97
CA ASP A 66 -9.43 2.75 12.95
C ASP A 66 -9.94 2.93 11.52
N PHE A 67 -9.08 3.37 10.58
CA PHE A 67 -9.47 3.54 9.19
C PHE A 67 -9.85 2.20 8.54
N LEU A 68 -9.08 1.14 8.76
CA LEU A 68 -9.32 -0.19 8.19
C LEU A 68 -10.61 -0.81 8.75
N ASP A 69 -10.90 -0.60 10.03
CA ASP A 69 -12.17 -0.99 10.64
C ASP A 69 -13.37 -0.31 9.96
N ASN A 70 -13.28 0.99 9.70
CA ASN A 70 -14.33 1.73 8.98
C ASN A 70 -14.40 1.38 7.50
N LEU A 71 -13.26 1.09 6.87
CA LEU A 71 -13.16 0.70 5.46
C LEU A 71 -13.84 -0.64 5.20
N LYS A 72 -13.70 -1.61 6.11
CA LYS A 72 -14.41 -2.90 6.04
C LYS A 72 -15.93 -2.78 6.04
N ALA A 73 -16.47 -1.67 6.54
CA ALA A 73 -17.91 -1.40 6.55
C ALA A 73 -18.41 -0.75 5.24
N GLN A 74 -17.51 -0.37 4.33
CA GLN A 74 -17.86 0.24 3.05
C GLN A 74 -18.18 -0.82 1.98
N ASP A 75 -18.91 -0.41 0.94
CA ASP A 75 -19.10 -1.24 -0.25
C ASP A 75 -17.88 -1.12 -1.17
N LEU A 76 -17.07 -2.17 -1.18
CA LEU A 76 -15.87 -2.27 -2.01
C LEU A 76 -16.08 -3.18 -3.23
N ALA A 77 -17.28 -3.72 -3.43
CA ALA A 77 -17.56 -4.65 -4.52
C ALA A 77 -17.30 -3.99 -5.88
N GLY A 78 -16.50 -4.67 -6.71
CA GLY A 78 -16.16 -4.19 -8.05
C GLY A 78 -15.10 -3.07 -8.10
N LYS A 79 -14.62 -2.57 -6.96
CA LYS A 79 -13.46 -1.66 -6.92
C LYS A 79 -12.16 -2.42 -7.13
N LYS A 80 -11.12 -1.72 -7.59
CA LYS A 80 -9.74 -2.23 -7.61
C LYS A 80 -8.98 -1.76 -6.38
N ILE A 81 -8.13 -2.61 -5.79
CA ILE A 81 -7.24 -2.25 -4.69
C ILE A 81 -5.80 -2.53 -5.08
N GLY A 82 -4.95 -1.50 -5.07
CA GLY A 82 -3.49 -1.65 -5.13
C GLY A 82 -2.90 -1.35 -3.75
N LEU A 83 -1.90 -2.12 -3.34
CA LEU A 83 -1.22 -1.93 -2.06
C LEU A 83 0.19 -1.39 -2.27
N PHE A 84 0.63 -0.47 -1.42
CA PHE A 84 2.02 -0.02 -1.36
C PHE A 84 2.46 0.23 0.08
N GLY A 85 3.73 0.07 0.40
CA GLY A 85 4.19 0.28 1.77
C GLY A 85 5.68 0.46 1.89
N CYS A 86 6.08 1.00 3.03
CA CYS A 86 7.48 1.18 3.38
C CYS A 86 7.87 0.21 4.51
N GLY A 87 9.00 -0.45 4.34
CA GLY A 87 9.64 -1.29 5.36
C GLY A 87 11.15 -1.11 5.35
N ASP A 88 11.84 -1.83 6.23
CA ASP A 88 13.30 -1.87 6.30
C ASP A 88 13.71 -3.35 6.27
N SER A 89 14.24 -3.79 5.13
CA SER A 89 14.60 -5.19 4.92
C SER A 89 15.86 -5.62 5.67
N ASP A 90 16.73 -4.67 6.03
CA ASP A 90 17.99 -4.95 6.75
C ASP A 90 17.72 -5.19 8.24
N SER A 91 16.85 -4.36 8.84
CA SER A 91 16.48 -4.49 10.25
C SER A 91 15.33 -5.48 10.50
N TYR A 92 14.39 -5.61 9.56
CA TYR A 92 13.11 -6.32 9.75
C TYR A 92 12.74 -7.23 8.56
N GLY A 93 13.71 -7.98 8.03
CA GLY A 93 13.50 -8.86 6.87
C GLY A 93 12.27 -9.79 6.99
N ASP A 94 12.15 -10.52 8.11
CA ASP A 94 11.05 -11.49 8.31
C ASP A 94 9.65 -10.85 8.26
N SER A 95 9.54 -9.56 8.58
CA SER A 95 8.29 -8.80 8.58
C SER A 95 8.30 -7.65 7.56
N PHE A 96 9.14 -7.75 6.53
CA PHE A 96 9.33 -6.68 5.55
C PHE A 96 8.00 -6.34 4.86
N CYS A 97 7.59 -5.08 5.01
CA CYS A 97 6.31 -4.53 4.57
C CYS A 97 5.05 -5.30 5.07
N GLY A 98 5.13 -6.00 6.21
CA GLY A 98 4.05 -6.84 6.75
C GLY A 98 2.69 -6.15 6.93
N ALA A 99 2.67 -4.82 7.12
CA ALA A 99 1.42 -4.06 7.16
C ALA A 99 0.52 -4.29 5.93
N LEU A 100 1.11 -4.53 4.75
CA LEU A 100 0.36 -4.81 3.53
C LEU A 100 -0.40 -6.13 3.60
N ALA A 101 0.18 -7.15 4.25
CA ALA A 101 -0.49 -8.42 4.46
C ALA A 101 -1.74 -8.23 5.33
N GLN A 102 -1.65 -7.41 6.39
CA GLN A 102 -2.80 -7.10 7.24
C GLN A 102 -3.94 -6.42 6.48
N ILE A 103 -3.63 -5.41 5.65
CA ILE A 103 -4.64 -4.73 4.81
C ILE A 103 -5.25 -5.72 3.82
N TYR A 104 -4.41 -6.52 3.15
CA TYR A 104 -4.88 -7.53 2.20
C TYR A 104 -5.84 -8.51 2.86
N ASP A 105 -5.44 -9.10 4.00
CA ASP A 105 -6.24 -10.12 4.67
C ASP A 105 -7.57 -9.59 5.20
N ALA A 106 -7.58 -8.34 5.63
CA ALA A 106 -8.80 -7.66 6.08
C ALA A 106 -9.79 -7.38 4.95
N LEU A 107 -9.33 -7.24 3.70
CA LEU A 107 -10.14 -6.77 2.58
C LEU A 107 -10.32 -7.81 1.45
N GLN A 108 -9.64 -8.97 1.49
CA GLN A 108 -9.71 -9.99 0.43
C GLN A 108 -11.12 -10.51 0.13
N ASP A 109 -12.00 -10.53 1.14
CA ASP A 109 -13.38 -11.00 1.01
C ASP A 109 -14.41 -9.88 0.74
N SER A 110 -13.93 -8.65 0.49
CA SER A 110 -14.79 -7.46 0.31
C SER A 110 -15.49 -7.37 -1.05
N GLY A 111 -15.12 -8.25 -2.01
CA GLY A 111 -15.57 -8.18 -3.40
C GLY A 111 -14.77 -7.21 -4.28
N ALA A 112 -13.73 -6.57 -3.74
CA ALA A 112 -12.74 -5.83 -4.52
C ALA A 112 -11.80 -6.77 -5.28
N THR A 113 -11.18 -6.26 -6.34
CA THR A 113 -10.12 -6.95 -7.09
C THR A 113 -8.76 -6.37 -6.74
N PHE A 114 -7.87 -7.18 -6.18
CA PHE A 114 -6.49 -6.76 -5.92
C PHE A 114 -5.70 -6.68 -7.23
N VAL A 115 -4.94 -5.60 -7.40
CA VAL A 115 -4.11 -5.31 -8.56
C VAL A 115 -2.70 -4.91 -8.12
N GLY A 116 -1.74 -4.95 -9.05
CA GLY A 116 -0.36 -4.53 -8.74
C GLY A 116 0.51 -5.59 -8.07
N ALA A 117 0.13 -6.87 -8.11
CA ALA A 117 1.01 -7.95 -7.67
C ALA A 117 2.10 -8.26 -8.71
N TYR A 118 3.33 -8.51 -8.29
CA TYR A 118 4.48 -8.73 -9.16
C TYR A 118 5.55 -9.66 -8.55
N GLU A 119 6.40 -10.23 -9.40
CA GLU A 119 7.55 -11.05 -8.96
C GLU A 119 8.67 -10.15 -8.43
N PRO A 120 9.17 -10.34 -7.19
CA PRO A 120 10.14 -9.46 -6.57
C PRO A 120 11.58 -9.77 -7.01
N GLU A 121 11.94 -9.42 -8.25
CA GLU A 121 13.25 -9.77 -8.84
C GLU A 121 14.46 -9.01 -8.22
N ASP A 122 14.26 -7.80 -7.69
CA ASP A 122 15.33 -6.90 -7.21
C ASP A 122 15.25 -6.58 -5.70
N TYR A 123 14.90 -7.58 -4.89
CA TYR A 123 14.79 -7.46 -3.44
C TYR A 123 15.81 -8.35 -2.71
N GLN A 124 16.40 -7.83 -1.63
CA GLN A 124 17.26 -8.63 -0.75
C GLN A 124 16.45 -9.64 0.06
N VAL A 125 15.20 -9.28 0.38
CA VAL A 125 14.26 -10.10 1.14
C VAL A 125 13.00 -10.29 0.32
N THR A 126 12.65 -11.55 0.10
CA THR A 126 11.41 -11.94 -0.59
C THR A 126 10.55 -12.87 0.26
N ASP A 127 11.05 -13.37 1.39
CA ASP A 127 10.35 -14.31 2.27
C ASP A 127 9.69 -13.56 3.43
N SER A 128 8.73 -12.69 3.11
CA SER A 128 7.88 -12.00 4.09
C SER A 128 6.41 -12.28 3.80
N GLU A 129 5.52 -11.92 4.72
CA GLU A 129 4.08 -12.21 4.65
C GLU A 129 3.37 -11.63 3.42
N ILE A 130 4.00 -10.66 2.75
CA ILE A 130 3.48 -10.06 1.52
C ILE A 130 3.77 -10.90 0.28
N ASN A 131 4.66 -11.90 0.36
CA ASN A 131 4.92 -12.82 -0.74
C ASN A 131 3.89 -13.96 -0.72
N ARG A 132 2.99 -13.93 -1.71
CA ARG A 132 1.97 -14.96 -1.90
C ARG A 132 2.15 -15.57 -3.27
N ASP A 133 2.37 -16.88 -3.29
CA ASP A 133 2.58 -17.66 -4.51
C ASP A 133 3.72 -17.12 -5.40
N GLY A 134 4.80 -16.63 -4.77
CA GLY A 134 5.99 -16.10 -5.46
C GLY A 134 5.87 -14.64 -5.90
N LYS A 135 4.80 -13.93 -5.52
CA LYS A 135 4.57 -12.53 -5.87
C LYS A 135 4.35 -11.69 -4.62
N PHE A 136 4.91 -10.49 -4.62
CA PHE A 136 4.47 -9.47 -3.68
C PHE A 136 3.06 -9.02 -4.04
N ILE A 137 2.18 -8.97 -3.05
CA ILE A 137 0.79 -8.51 -3.17
C ILE A 137 0.64 -7.01 -3.45
N GLY A 138 1.73 -6.25 -3.35
CA GLY A 138 1.77 -4.80 -3.54
C GLY A 138 3.20 -4.29 -3.60
N LEU A 139 3.35 -3.00 -3.89
CA LEU A 139 4.64 -2.31 -3.97
C LEU A 139 5.33 -2.26 -2.61
N ALA A 140 6.44 -2.99 -2.48
CA ALA A 140 7.30 -2.92 -1.31
C ALA A 140 8.42 -1.90 -1.53
N LEU A 141 8.42 -0.82 -0.77
CA LEU A 141 9.49 0.18 -0.73
C LEU A 141 10.38 -0.06 0.47
N ASP A 142 11.68 0.10 0.26
CA ASP A 142 12.69 -0.29 1.24
C ASP A 142 13.50 0.92 1.69
N ALA A 143 13.52 1.19 2.99
CA ALA A 143 14.36 2.20 3.61
C ALA A 143 15.85 1.80 3.63
N ALA A 144 16.15 0.50 3.52
CA ALA A 144 17.53 0.01 3.41
C ALA A 144 18.08 0.10 1.97
N ASP A 145 17.22 0.33 0.97
CA ASP A 145 17.57 0.36 -0.47
C ASP A 145 16.77 1.45 -1.21
N GLU A 146 16.79 2.67 -0.65
CA GLU A 146 15.97 3.81 -1.11
C GLU A 146 16.24 4.20 -2.57
N ASP A 147 17.48 4.01 -3.05
CA ASP A 147 17.90 4.35 -4.41
C ASP A 147 17.11 3.58 -5.49
N LYS A 148 16.55 2.41 -5.15
CA LYS A 148 15.73 1.61 -6.07
C LYS A 148 14.25 1.94 -6.01
N ASN A 149 13.78 2.65 -4.99
CA ASN A 149 12.36 2.94 -4.81
C ASN A 149 11.75 3.72 -5.99
N PRO A 150 12.42 4.72 -6.61
CA PRO A 150 11.88 5.39 -7.79
C PRO A 150 11.60 4.45 -8.97
N GLU A 151 12.51 3.50 -9.24
CA GLU A 151 12.31 2.52 -10.31
C GLU A 151 11.20 1.52 -9.98
N ARG A 152 11.12 1.09 -8.71
CA ARG A 152 10.04 0.20 -8.22
C ARG A 152 8.67 0.87 -8.37
N ILE A 153 8.55 2.15 -8.01
CA ILE A 153 7.33 2.95 -8.23
C ILE A 153 7.00 2.99 -9.71
N ALA A 154 7.96 3.38 -10.57
CA ALA A 154 7.74 3.51 -12.01
C ALA A 154 7.27 2.21 -12.68
N LYS A 155 7.79 1.05 -12.25
CA LYS A 155 7.33 -0.27 -12.74
C LYS A 155 5.94 -0.60 -12.20
N TRP A 156 5.71 -0.38 -10.91
CA TRP A 156 4.46 -0.79 -10.27
C TRP A 156 3.24 0.03 -10.72
N VAL A 157 3.40 1.32 -10.98
CA VAL A 157 2.28 2.16 -11.44
C VAL A 157 1.69 1.66 -12.75
N GLU A 158 2.46 1.01 -13.62
CA GLU A 158 1.94 0.40 -14.85
C GLU A 158 0.99 -0.79 -14.59
N LEU A 159 1.10 -1.44 -13.42
CA LEU A 159 0.30 -2.60 -13.05
C LEU A 159 -1.06 -2.23 -12.43
N VAL A 160 -1.24 -0.97 -12.02
CA VAL A 160 -2.44 -0.50 -11.30
C VAL A 160 -3.27 0.53 -12.09
N LYS A 161 -2.85 0.85 -13.32
CA LYS A 161 -3.62 1.68 -14.27
C LYS A 161 -4.98 1.08 -14.65
#